data_AF-A0A0R3SHH7-F1
#
_entry.id   AF-A0A0R3SHH7-F1
#
_cell.length_a   1.000
_cell.length_b   1.000
_cell.length_c   1.000
_cell.angle_alpha   90.00
_cell.angle_beta   90.00
_cell.angle_gamma   90.00
#
_symmetry.space_group_name_H-M   'P 1'
#
loop_
_entity.id
_entity.type
_entity.pdbx_description
1 polymer ?
#
loop_
_entity_poly.entity_id
_entity_poly.type
_entity_poly.pdbx_seq_one_letter_code
_entity_poly.pdbx_strand_id
1 'polypeptide(L)'
;MPPRGLSKDNLRWVLHSRTCIIEGRQPRKICRDPRCRELKRIKQHVQSCRAGKNCRIDLCATITECKEHWESCSFDQCFTCKEMVYALHERLSPDVVNYPQPSPDNLLLSPEERSERIRLIVDSFYPYADFTDLQDEKLKTAIERARIVEAQSYQCSRMLTEYDLLNEHEIKRIKGLEE
;
A
#
# COMPACT_ATOMS: atom_id res chain seq x y z
N MET A 1 -23.54 5.54 18.17
CA MET A 1 -23.23 4.19 17.65
C MET A 1 -22.41 4.37 16.38
N PRO A 2 -21.26 3.69 16.21
CA PRO A 2 -20.54 3.73 14.95
C PRO A 2 -21.44 3.12 13.84
N PRO A 3 -21.36 3.63 12.61
CA PRO A 3 -22.21 3.15 11.51
C PRO A 3 -21.94 1.66 11.26
N ARG A 4 -23.02 0.87 11.26
CA ARG A 4 -22.99 -0.54 10.82
C ARG A 4 -23.05 -0.56 9.30
N GLY A 5 -22.15 -1.31 8.68
CA GLY A 5 -22.17 -1.57 7.23
C GLY A 5 -20.95 -1.06 6.48
N LEU A 6 -20.94 -1.26 5.17
CA LEU A 6 -19.89 -0.77 4.28
C LEU A 6 -19.76 0.76 4.35
N SER A 7 -18.57 1.24 4.68
CA SER A 7 -18.20 2.66 4.62
C SER A 7 -16.74 2.79 4.21
N LYS A 8 -16.34 3.98 3.75
CA LYS A 8 -14.94 4.29 3.40
C LYS A 8 -13.99 3.99 4.55
N ASP A 9 -14.34 4.45 5.76
CA ASP A 9 -13.54 4.24 6.95
C ASP A 9 -13.44 2.76 7.33
N ASN A 10 -14.57 2.03 7.31
CA ASN A 10 -14.57 0.61 7.64
C ASN A 10 -13.73 -0.19 6.64
N LEU A 11 -13.85 0.11 5.35
CA LEU A 11 -13.06 -0.52 4.30
C LEU A 11 -11.56 -0.22 4.48
N ARG A 12 -11.20 1.05 4.67
CA ARG A 12 -9.82 1.47 4.95
C ARG A 12 -9.24 0.69 6.12
N TRP A 13 -9.93 0.64 7.25
CA TRP A 13 -9.44 -0.06 8.44
C TRP A 13 -9.34 -1.57 8.26
N VAL A 14 -10.27 -2.19 7.51
CA VAL A 14 -10.17 -3.60 7.14
C VAL A 14 -8.92 -3.85 6.29
N LEU A 15 -8.65 -3.00 5.30
CA LEU A 15 -7.45 -3.11 4.46
C LEU A 15 -6.16 -2.84 5.25
N HIS A 16 -6.11 -1.80 6.07
CA HIS A 16 -5.03 -1.53 7.03
C HIS A 16 -4.74 -2.76 7.90
N SER A 17 -5.77 -3.40 8.47
CA SER A 17 -5.59 -4.56 9.34
C SER A 17 -4.95 -5.77 8.65
N ARG A 18 -5.04 -5.84 7.31
CA ARG A 18 -4.41 -6.90 6.49
C ARG A 18 -2.92 -6.65 6.29
N THR A 19 -2.52 -5.41 6.05
CA THR A 19 -1.13 -5.04 5.74
C THR A 19 -0.33 -4.67 6.99
N CYS A 20 -1.00 -4.23 8.05
CA CYS A 20 -0.38 -3.87 9.31
C CYS A 20 0.23 -5.11 9.99
N ILE A 21 1.52 -5.05 10.33
CA ILE A 21 2.22 -6.05 11.13
C ILE A 21 2.25 -5.54 12.60
N ILE A 22 1.83 -6.35 13.58
CA ILE A 22 1.91 -5.98 15.02
C ILE A 22 3.31 -6.25 15.59
N GLU A 23 4.10 -7.12 14.96
CA GLU A 23 5.31 -7.67 15.58
C GLU A 23 6.57 -6.83 15.31
N GLY A 24 7.06 -6.15 16.35
CA GLY A 24 8.18 -6.73 17.10
C GLY A 24 9.63 -6.29 16.82
N ARG A 25 9.94 -5.31 15.95
CA ARG A 25 11.35 -4.82 15.84
C ARG A 25 11.59 -3.38 16.29
N GLN A 26 10.56 -2.55 16.36
CA GLN A 26 10.67 -1.15 16.79
C GLN A 26 9.45 -0.76 17.66
N PRO A 27 9.61 -0.47 18.97
CA PRO A 27 8.50 -0.12 19.87
C PRO A 27 7.76 1.17 19.50
N ARG A 28 8.36 2.01 18.62
CA ARG A 28 7.76 3.25 18.10
C ARG A 28 6.76 3.06 16.95
N LYS A 29 6.71 1.87 16.31
CA LYS A 29 5.85 1.60 15.14
C LYS A 29 4.87 0.44 15.31
N ILE A 30 4.72 -0.10 16.51
CA ILE A 30 3.57 -0.96 16.83
C ILE A 30 2.31 -0.15 16.56
N CYS A 31 1.41 -0.62 15.70
CA CYS A 31 0.12 0.05 15.51
C CYS A 31 -0.63 0.00 16.85
N ARG A 32 -0.75 1.16 17.50
CA ARG A 32 -1.42 1.30 18.80
C ARG A 32 -2.89 1.66 18.65
N ASP A 33 -3.39 1.88 17.44
CA ASP A 33 -4.81 2.19 17.22
C ASP A 33 -5.67 1.03 17.76
N PRO A 34 -6.56 1.29 18.74
CA PRO A 34 -7.44 0.27 19.30
C PRO A 34 -8.29 -0.44 18.24
N ARG A 35 -8.71 0.27 17.19
CA ARG A 35 -9.51 -0.30 16.09
C ARG A 35 -8.74 -1.35 15.31
N CYS A 36 -7.46 -1.12 15.02
CA CYS A 36 -6.62 -2.11 14.34
C CYS A 36 -6.49 -3.39 15.17
N ARG A 37 -6.28 -3.27 16.49
CA ARG A 37 -6.21 -4.43 17.40
C ARG A 37 -7.52 -5.20 17.46
N GLU A 38 -8.64 -4.49 17.53
CA GLU A 38 -9.97 -5.11 17.53
C GLU A 38 -10.26 -5.82 16.21
N LEU A 39 -10.07 -5.14 15.07
CA LEU A 39 -10.29 -5.69 13.74
C LEU A 39 -9.45 -6.94 13.47
N LYS A 40 -8.20 -7.00 13.96
CA LYS A 40 -7.36 -8.20 13.82
C LYS A 40 -7.91 -9.40 14.58
N ARG A 41 -8.42 -9.20 15.80
CA ARG A 41 -9.09 -10.27 16.57
C ARG A 41 -10.34 -10.75 15.85
N ILE A 42 -11.18 -9.83 15.37
CA ILE A 42 -12.42 -10.20 14.68
C ILE A 42 -12.13 -10.83 13.31
N LYS A 43 -11.06 -10.41 12.61
CA LYS A 43 -10.65 -11.02 11.33
C LYS A 43 -10.33 -12.51 11.49
N GLN A 44 -9.70 -12.92 12.59
CA GLN A 44 -9.48 -14.35 12.89
C GLN A 44 -10.81 -15.08 13.09
N HIS A 45 -11.78 -14.46 13.78
CA HIS A 45 -13.13 -15.02 13.91
C HIS A 45 -13.84 -15.17 12.55
N VAL A 46 -13.78 -14.15 11.69
CA VAL A 46 -14.44 -14.14 10.36
C VAL A 46 -13.96 -15.31 9.49
N GLN A 47 -12.68 -15.72 9.60
CA GLN A 47 -12.14 -16.85 8.83
C GLN A 47 -12.84 -18.19 9.12
N SER A 48 -13.35 -18.39 10.34
CA SER A 48 -14.07 -19.61 10.74
C SER A 48 -15.59 -19.41 10.88
N CYS A 49 -16.08 -18.18 10.75
CA CYS A 49 -17.47 -17.84 11.00
C CYS A 49 -18.38 -18.25 9.83
N ARG A 50 -19.35 -19.12 10.10
CA ARG A 50 -20.38 -19.53 9.11
C ARG A 50 -21.67 -18.70 9.18
N ALA A 51 -21.84 -17.90 10.23
CA ALA A 51 -23.04 -17.07 10.41
C ALA A 51 -23.04 -15.84 9.49
N GLY A 52 -21.88 -15.43 8.98
CA GLY A 52 -21.74 -14.31 8.04
C GLY A 52 -22.38 -13.03 8.57
N LYS A 53 -23.31 -12.47 7.79
CA LYS A 53 -24.07 -11.25 8.13
C LYS A 53 -24.99 -11.40 9.35
N ASN A 54 -25.34 -12.63 9.74
CA ASN A 54 -26.18 -12.93 10.91
C ASN A 54 -25.36 -13.20 12.19
N CYS A 55 -24.04 -13.03 12.15
CA CYS A 55 -23.21 -13.22 13.34
C CYS A 55 -23.51 -12.15 14.41
N ARG A 56 -23.62 -12.57 15.68
CA ARG A 56 -23.86 -11.68 16.82
C ARG A 56 -22.59 -11.01 17.36
N ILE A 57 -21.42 -11.41 16.88
CA ILE A 57 -20.15 -10.79 17.27
C ILE A 57 -20.04 -9.43 16.57
N ASP A 58 -19.80 -8.40 17.37
CA ASP A 58 -19.62 -7.04 16.88
C ASP A 58 -18.54 -6.96 15.79
N LEU A 59 -18.78 -6.11 14.80
CA LEU A 59 -17.95 -5.92 13.60
C LEU A 59 -17.82 -7.14 12.67
N CYS A 60 -18.21 -8.36 13.06
CA CYS A 60 -18.11 -9.54 12.19
C CYS A 60 -18.85 -9.31 10.86
N ALA A 61 -20.12 -8.90 10.92
CA ALA A 61 -20.92 -8.61 9.73
C ALA A 61 -20.29 -7.52 8.86
N THR A 62 -19.78 -6.44 9.47
CA THR A 62 -19.13 -5.32 8.78
C THR A 62 -17.84 -5.73 8.09
N ILE A 63 -16.98 -6.52 8.75
CA ILE A 63 -15.72 -6.99 8.16
C ILE A 63 -16.01 -7.95 7.00
N THR A 64 -16.96 -8.87 7.17
CA THR A 64 -17.40 -9.78 6.11
C THR A 64 -17.91 -9.00 4.90
N GLU A 65 -18.79 -8.02 5.12
CA GLU A 65 -19.33 -7.16 4.06
C GLU A 65 -18.25 -6.33 3.35
N CYS A 66 -17.32 -5.71 4.10
CA CYS A 66 -16.20 -4.97 3.50
C CYS A 66 -15.26 -5.87 2.69
N LYS A 67 -15.02 -7.10 3.17
CA LYS A 67 -14.21 -8.09 2.47
C LYS A 67 -14.87 -8.52 1.16
N GLU A 68 -16.13 -8.95 1.22
CA GLU A 68 -16.92 -9.36 0.06
C GLU A 68 -16.99 -8.23 -0.97
N HIS A 69 -17.30 -7.02 -0.50
CA HIS A 69 -17.35 -5.84 -1.36
C HIS A 69 -16.00 -5.59 -2.04
N TRP A 70 -14.89 -5.57 -1.32
CA TRP A 70 -13.58 -5.35 -1.94
C TRP A 70 -13.22 -6.40 -2.98
N GLU A 71 -13.60 -7.66 -2.78
CA GLU A 71 -13.28 -8.77 -3.67
C GLU A 71 -14.17 -8.83 -4.92
N SER A 72 -15.41 -8.33 -4.86
CA SER A 72 -16.38 -8.43 -5.95
C SER A 72 -16.80 -7.10 -6.57
N CYS A 73 -16.28 -5.96 -6.08
CA CYS A 73 -16.71 -4.65 -6.54
C CYS A 73 -16.00 -4.22 -7.83
N SER A 74 -16.77 -3.71 -8.78
CA SER A 74 -16.25 -2.96 -9.92
C SER A 74 -15.77 -1.58 -9.46
N PHE A 75 -14.45 -1.46 -9.28
CA PHE A 75 -13.83 -0.32 -8.64
C PHE A 75 -14.07 1.02 -9.34
N ASP A 76 -14.20 1.03 -10.67
CA ASP A 76 -14.26 2.25 -11.50
C ASP A 76 -15.41 3.19 -11.15
N GLN A 77 -16.51 2.67 -10.59
CA GLN A 77 -17.70 3.44 -10.24
C GLN A 77 -18.00 3.46 -8.74
N CYS A 78 -17.18 2.78 -7.92
CA CYS A 78 -17.45 2.67 -6.49
C CYS A 78 -16.73 3.75 -5.70
N PHE A 79 -17.47 4.75 -5.22
CA PHE A 79 -16.93 5.83 -4.39
C PHE A 79 -16.26 5.34 -3.11
N THR A 80 -16.66 4.18 -2.58
CA THR A 80 -16.05 3.58 -1.38
C THR A 80 -14.68 2.98 -1.69
N CYS A 81 -14.55 2.27 -2.82
CA CYS A 81 -13.32 1.57 -3.18
C CYS A 81 -12.32 2.46 -3.92
N LYS A 82 -12.78 3.46 -4.68
CA LYS A 82 -11.94 4.29 -5.54
C LYS A 82 -10.75 4.90 -4.81
N GLU A 83 -10.97 5.44 -3.61
CA GLU A 83 -9.89 6.01 -2.80
C GLU A 83 -8.88 4.95 -2.34
N MET A 84 -9.33 3.73 -2.06
CA MET A 84 -8.44 2.63 -1.66
C MET A 84 -7.68 2.05 -2.85
N VAL A 85 -8.29 2.00 -4.03
CA VAL A 85 -7.62 1.64 -5.27
C VAL A 85 -6.55 2.67 -5.62
N TYR A 86 -6.89 3.96 -5.54
CA TYR A 86 -5.92 5.03 -5.67
C TYR A 86 -4.77 4.87 -4.66
N ALA A 87 -5.10 4.67 -3.38
CA ALA A 87 -4.13 4.55 -2.31
C ALA A 87 -3.13 3.38 -2.49
N LEU A 88 -3.63 2.22 -2.93
CA LEU A 88 -2.85 0.98 -3.01
C LEU A 88 -2.18 0.74 -4.37
N HIS A 89 -2.68 1.37 -5.44
CA HIS A 89 -2.24 1.13 -6.81
C HIS A 89 -1.84 2.44 -7.52
N GLU A 90 -2.78 3.35 -7.79
CA GLU A 90 -2.52 4.51 -8.66
C GLU A 90 -1.50 5.49 -8.06
N ARG A 91 -1.48 5.63 -6.73
CA ARG A 91 -0.51 6.44 -6.01
C ARG A 91 0.91 5.86 -6.07
N LEU A 92 1.06 4.59 -6.43
CA LEU A 92 2.35 3.92 -6.64
C LEU A 92 2.68 3.76 -8.13
N SER A 93 1.83 4.25 -9.04
CA SER A 93 2.13 4.25 -10.47
C SER A 93 3.37 5.09 -10.77
N PRO A 94 4.22 4.67 -11.71
CA PRO A 94 5.34 5.50 -12.16
C PRO A 94 4.84 6.79 -12.82
N ASP A 95 5.61 7.86 -12.67
CA ASP A 95 5.30 9.14 -13.30
C ASP A 95 5.74 9.15 -14.77
N VAL A 96 4.92 8.56 -15.62
CA VAL A 96 5.15 8.50 -17.08
C VAL A 96 4.97 9.84 -17.79
N VAL A 97 4.37 10.83 -17.11
CA VAL A 97 4.13 12.17 -17.68
C VAL A 97 5.42 12.98 -17.64
N ASN A 98 6.07 13.02 -16.47
CA ASN A 98 7.33 13.73 -16.30
C ASN A 98 8.54 12.87 -16.70
N TYR A 99 8.42 11.54 -16.65
CA TYR A 99 9.49 10.60 -16.98
C TYR A 99 9.00 9.53 -17.97
N PRO A 100 9.01 9.84 -19.28
CA PRO A 100 8.49 8.94 -20.30
C PRO A 100 9.31 7.64 -20.38
N GLN A 101 8.67 6.62 -20.96
CA GLN A 101 9.28 5.31 -21.21
C GLN A 101 10.57 5.46 -22.06
N PRO A 102 11.64 4.74 -21.72
CA PRO A 102 12.91 4.82 -22.42
C PRO A 102 12.81 4.20 -23.82
N SER A 103 13.85 4.43 -24.64
CA SER A 103 13.96 3.86 -26.00
C SER A 103 13.75 2.33 -25.99
N PRO A 104 13.22 1.71 -27.07
CA PRO A 104 13.12 0.26 -27.18
C PRO A 104 14.43 -0.51 -26.97
N ASP A 105 15.58 0.16 -27.17
CA ASP A 105 16.91 -0.39 -26.94
C ASP A 105 17.30 -0.47 -25.44
N ASN A 106 16.52 0.16 -24.56
CA ASN A 106 16.73 0.17 -23.11
C ASN A 106 15.86 -0.88 -22.41
N LEU A 107 16.03 -0.98 -21.09
CA LEU A 107 15.20 -1.84 -20.25
C LEU A 107 13.71 -1.48 -20.41
N LEU A 108 12.88 -2.48 -20.70
CA LEU A 108 11.43 -2.32 -20.78
C LEU A 108 10.78 -3.07 -19.62
N LEU A 109 10.17 -2.31 -18.70
CA LEU A 109 9.36 -2.83 -17.59
C LEU A 109 7.91 -2.38 -17.72
N SER A 110 6.99 -3.25 -17.33
CA SER A 110 5.57 -2.91 -17.25
C SER A 110 5.33 -1.86 -16.16
N PRO A 111 4.25 -1.04 -16.27
CA PRO A 111 3.87 -0.12 -15.20
C PRO A 111 3.73 -0.79 -13.84
N GLU A 112 3.23 -2.03 -13.81
CA GLU A 112 3.03 -2.83 -12.59
C GLU A 112 4.37 -3.23 -11.96
N GLU A 113 5.33 -3.70 -12.76
CA GLU A 113 6.68 -4.03 -12.28
C GLU A 113 7.37 -2.82 -11.67
N ARG A 114 7.22 -1.65 -12.31
CA ARG A 114 7.73 -0.37 -11.81
C ARG A 114 7.01 0.06 -10.53
N SER A 115 5.70 -0.11 -10.44
CA SER A 115 4.94 0.18 -9.22
C SER A 115 5.36 -0.67 -8.02
N GLU A 116 5.64 -1.95 -8.24
CA GLU A 116 6.21 -2.81 -7.20
C GLU A 116 7.60 -2.34 -6.79
N ARG A 117 8.43 -1.88 -7.73
CA ARG A 117 9.72 -1.29 -7.39
C ARG A 117 9.59 -0.02 -6.55
N ILE A 118 8.68 0.89 -6.92
CA ILE A 118 8.38 2.09 -6.14
C ILE A 118 7.97 1.71 -4.72
N ARG A 119 7.13 0.69 -4.55
CA ARG A 119 6.73 0.19 -3.23
C ARG A 119 7.92 -0.26 -2.38
N LEU A 120 8.87 -0.99 -2.96
CA LEU A 120 10.09 -1.43 -2.25
C LEU A 120 11.00 -0.25 -1.87
N ILE A 121 11.11 0.75 -2.74
CA ILE A 121 11.86 1.98 -2.45
C ILE A 121 11.17 2.77 -1.32
N VAL A 122 9.84 2.85 -1.31
CA VAL A 122 9.09 3.46 -0.19
C VAL A 122 9.38 2.75 1.11
N ASP A 123 9.35 1.40 1.13
CA ASP A 123 9.63 0.65 2.36
C ASP A 123 11.07 0.88 2.87
N SER A 124 12.00 1.18 1.96
CA SER A 124 13.35 1.59 2.34
C SER A 124 13.36 2.92 3.12
N PHE A 125 12.61 3.94 2.69
CA PHE A 125 12.58 5.25 3.34
C PHE A 125 11.60 5.34 4.52
N TYR A 126 10.50 4.60 4.40
CA TYR A 126 9.39 4.59 5.34
C TYR A 126 8.92 3.16 5.59
N PRO A 127 9.71 2.37 6.35
CA PRO A 127 9.39 0.97 6.61
C PRO A 127 8.00 0.81 7.24
N TYR A 128 7.26 -0.20 6.79
CA TYR A 128 5.92 -0.55 7.28
C TYR A 128 4.87 0.53 7.02
N ALA A 129 4.92 1.16 5.84
CA ALA A 129 3.95 2.14 5.40
C ALA A 129 2.51 1.61 5.42
N ASP A 130 1.59 2.38 6.02
CA ASP A 130 0.16 2.18 5.80
C ASP A 130 -0.27 2.95 4.55
N PHE A 131 -0.19 2.29 3.40
CA PHE A 131 -0.62 2.88 2.13
C PHE A 131 -2.10 3.30 2.10
N THR A 132 -2.93 2.75 2.99
CA THR A 132 -4.35 3.13 3.09
C THR A 132 -4.57 4.46 3.81
N ASP A 133 -3.54 5.02 4.46
CA ASP A 133 -3.60 6.35 5.06
C ASP A 133 -3.28 7.44 4.04
N LEU A 134 -4.34 8.04 3.48
CA LEU A 134 -4.23 9.15 2.55
C LEU A 134 -3.85 10.48 3.22
N GLN A 135 -3.90 10.56 4.56
CA GLN A 135 -3.56 11.76 5.32
C GLN A 135 -2.12 11.73 5.85
N ASP A 136 -1.39 10.61 5.66
CA ASP A 136 0.02 10.53 6.02
C ASP A 136 0.88 11.32 5.02
N GLU A 137 1.16 12.58 5.35
CA GLU A 137 2.01 13.47 4.56
C GLU A 137 3.47 12.98 4.47
N LYS A 138 3.95 12.22 5.47
CA LYS A 138 5.30 11.63 5.42
C LYS A 138 5.35 10.52 4.39
N LEU A 139 4.32 9.68 4.35
CA LEU A 139 4.18 8.65 3.32
C LEU A 139 4.00 9.26 1.94
N LYS A 140 3.24 10.36 1.81
CA LYS A 140 3.13 11.11 0.55
C LYS A 140 4.49 11.57 0.03
N THR A 141 5.28 12.15 0.91
CA THR A 141 6.64 12.60 0.59
C THR A 141 7.55 11.42 0.23
N ALA A 142 7.42 10.28 0.93
CA ALA A 142 8.21 9.09 0.66
C ALA A 142 7.88 8.48 -0.71
N ILE A 143 6.60 8.43 -1.09
CA ILE A 143 6.14 7.94 -2.40
C ILE A 143 6.67 8.83 -3.52
N GLU A 144 6.60 10.15 -3.36
CA GLU A 144 7.09 11.09 -4.36
C GLU A 144 8.60 10.92 -4.59
N ARG A 145 9.38 10.80 -3.50
CA ARG A 145 10.81 10.51 -3.59
C ARG A 145 11.06 9.17 -4.28
N ALA A 146 10.33 8.13 -3.92
CA ALA A 146 10.48 6.80 -4.52
C ALA A 146 10.22 6.81 -6.02
N ARG A 147 9.21 7.55 -6.50
CA ARG A 147 8.94 7.74 -7.92
C ARG A 147 10.09 8.39 -8.66
N ILE A 148 10.70 9.43 -8.09
CA ILE A 148 11.84 10.13 -8.70
C ILE A 148 13.04 9.19 -8.80
N VAL A 149 13.38 8.49 -7.71
CA VAL A 149 14.49 7.52 -7.69
C VAL A 149 14.30 6.43 -8.74
N GLU A 150 13.09 5.85 -8.77
CA GLU A 150 12.75 4.80 -9.71
C GLU A 150 12.84 5.29 -11.17
N ALA A 151 12.26 6.45 -11.46
CA ALA A 151 12.21 7.01 -12.79
C ALA A 151 13.61 7.34 -13.35
N GLN A 152 14.47 7.95 -12.53
CA GLN A 152 15.85 8.25 -12.91
C GLN A 152 16.64 6.97 -13.20
N SER A 153 16.54 5.98 -12.32
CA SER A 153 17.20 4.69 -12.51
C SER A 153 16.71 4.01 -13.78
N TYR A 154 15.40 4.02 -14.02
CA TYR A 154 14.78 3.40 -15.19
C TYR A 154 15.24 4.02 -16.51
N GLN A 155 15.28 5.36 -16.59
CA GLN A 155 15.69 6.07 -17.81
C GLN A 155 17.16 5.84 -18.19
N CYS A 156 18.02 5.62 -17.20
CA CYS A 156 19.45 5.40 -17.41
C CYS A 156 19.83 3.94 -17.61
N SER A 157 18.90 2.99 -17.44
CA SER A 157 19.22 1.56 -17.43
C SER A 157 18.94 0.86 -18.75
N ARG A 158 19.86 0.00 -19.17
CA ARG A 158 19.68 -0.90 -20.32
C ARG A 158 19.35 -2.33 -19.92
N MET A 159 19.65 -2.69 -18.68
CA MET A 159 19.43 -4.03 -18.13
C MET A 159 18.88 -3.94 -16.71
N LEU A 160 18.17 -4.99 -16.27
CA LEU A 160 17.55 -5.04 -14.95
C LEU A 160 18.56 -4.91 -13.81
N THR A 161 19.75 -5.50 -13.96
CA THR A 161 20.81 -5.43 -12.95
C THR A 161 21.33 -4.02 -12.72
N GLU A 162 21.48 -3.23 -13.78
CA GLU A 162 21.88 -1.82 -13.70
C GLU A 162 20.80 -1.00 -13.00
N TYR A 163 19.54 -1.22 -13.37
CA TYR A 163 18.38 -0.58 -12.74
C TYR A 163 18.31 -0.87 -11.23
N ASP A 164 18.52 -2.12 -10.83
CA ASP A 164 18.52 -2.53 -9.43
C ASP A 164 19.66 -1.84 -8.65
N LEU A 165 20.87 -1.84 -9.21
CA LEU A 165 22.04 -1.21 -8.58
C LEU A 165 21.90 0.30 -8.45
N LEU A 166 21.37 0.98 -9.48
CA LEU A 166 21.14 2.43 -9.45
C LEU A 166 20.11 2.80 -8.38
N ASN A 167 19.01 2.05 -8.28
CA ASN A 167 18.01 2.25 -7.23
C ASN A 167 18.63 2.07 -5.84
N GLU A 168 19.41 1.01 -5.62
CA GLU A 168 20.07 0.76 -4.33
C GLU A 168 21.08 1.86 -3.96
N HIS A 169 21.90 2.28 -4.93
CA HIS A 169 22.87 3.35 -4.75
C HIS A 169 22.14 4.64 -4.34
N GLU A 170 21.09 5.02 -5.06
CA GLU A 170 20.33 6.22 -4.80
C GLU A 170 19.64 6.19 -3.42
N ILE A 171 19.09 5.03 -3.03
CA ILE A 171 18.53 4.81 -1.70
C ILE A 171 19.60 5.04 -0.62
N LYS A 172 20.81 4.50 -0.79
CA LYS A 172 21.91 4.67 0.17
C LYS A 172 22.36 6.13 0.25
N ARG A 173 22.50 6.80 -0.90
CA ARG A 173 22.81 8.23 -1.00
C ARG A 173 21.85 9.09 -0.20
N ILE A 174 20.54 8.93 -0.46
CA ILE A 174 19.49 9.72 0.20
C ILE A 174 19.46 9.46 1.72
N LYS A 175 19.80 8.24 2.16
CA LYS A 175 19.88 7.88 3.57
C LYS A 175 21.18 8.34 4.25
N GLY A 176 22.17 8.82 3.50
CA GLY A 176 23.50 9.14 4.03
C GLY A 176 24.26 7.90 4.51
N LEU A 177 24.08 6.77 3.82
CA LEU A 177 24.74 5.49 4.11
C LEU A 177 25.89 5.18 3.12
N GLU A 178 26.31 6.17 2.33
CA GLU A 178 27.52 6.08 1.51
C GLU A 178 28.75 6.28 2.40
N GLU A 179 29.71 5.35 2.32
CA GLU A 179 31.05 5.47 2.94
C GLU A 179 31.95 6.42 2.13
#